data_AF-A0A1Y0HZA4-F1
#
_entry.id   AF-A0A1Y0HZA4-F1
#
_cell.length_a   1.000
_cell.length_b   1.000
_cell.length_c   1.000
_cell.angle_alpha   90.00
_cell.angle_beta   90.00
_cell.angle_gamma   90.00
#
_symmetry.space_group_name_H-M   'P 1'
#
loop_
_entity.id
_entity.type
_entity.pdbx_description
1 polymer ?
#
loop_
_entity_poly.entity_id
_entity_poly.type
_entity_poly.pdbx_seq_one_letter_code
_entity_poly.pdbx_strand_id
1 'polypeptide(L)'
;MPTTLTLTALPDDGALQLVLVAPDVDWELVQLVRTDANGSRAVRLLAGAGLTGGTLIHTDAETALTGPVTYSATVRDPGDDSTETATASVDVSGVFARTVVGSVVIPAQSVELDPLGWVQYSARRSTSGTVTDVIGRADPVVSIGVQRTRRGRLTIWCRDYAQARAVEAAYGVGWS
;
A
#
# COMPACT_ATOMS: atom_id res chain seq x y z
N MET A 1 18.03 -7.01 25.44
CA MET A 1 17.21 -8.09 24.83
C MET A 1 17.58 -8.18 23.35
N PRO A 2 17.37 -9.27 22.60
CA PRO A 2 17.65 -9.24 21.16
C PRO A 2 16.67 -8.30 20.45
N THR A 3 17.12 -7.72 19.33
CA THR A 3 16.26 -6.91 18.45
C THR A 3 15.09 -7.76 17.96
N THR A 4 13.88 -7.21 18.01
CA THR A 4 12.67 -7.88 17.50
C THR A 4 11.95 -7.01 16.49
N LEU A 5 11.45 -7.63 15.44
CA LEU A 5 10.61 -6.99 14.44
C LEU A 5 9.30 -7.77 14.37
N THR A 6 8.19 -7.07 14.49
CA THR A 6 6.85 -7.64 14.37
C THR A 6 6.08 -6.93 13.27
N LEU A 7 5.30 -7.71 12.53
CA LEU A 7 4.50 -7.24 11.40
C LEU A 7 3.02 -7.51 11.72
N THR A 8 2.19 -6.50 11.49
CA THR A 8 0.73 -6.61 11.59
C THR A 8 0.11 -6.10 10.30
N ALA A 9 -0.61 -6.95 9.59
CA ALA A 9 -1.40 -6.51 8.45
C ALA A 9 -2.48 -5.54 8.93
N LEU A 10 -2.65 -4.44 8.20
CA LEU A 10 -3.76 -3.50 8.32
C LEU A 10 -4.61 -3.63 7.06
N PRO A 11 -5.54 -4.60 7.01
CA PRO A 11 -6.26 -4.92 5.79
C PRO A 11 -7.01 -3.70 5.23
N ASP A 12 -7.60 -2.87 6.11
CA ASP A 12 -8.44 -1.72 5.74
C ASP A 12 -7.64 -0.61 5.05
N ASP A 13 -6.35 -0.50 5.40
CA ASP A 13 -5.44 0.51 4.88
C ASP A 13 -4.59 0.00 3.71
N GLY A 14 -4.67 -1.30 3.39
CA GLY A 14 -3.78 -1.93 2.41
C GLY A 14 -2.30 -1.83 2.80
N ALA A 15 -2.00 -1.84 4.10
CA ALA A 15 -0.70 -1.52 4.64
C ALA A 15 -0.19 -2.57 5.64
N LEU A 16 1.11 -2.54 5.94
CA LEU A 16 1.70 -3.29 7.04
C LEU A 16 2.18 -2.35 8.14
N GLN A 17 1.77 -2.59 9.37
CA GLN A 17 2.38 -1.98 10.54
C GLN A 17 3.61 -2.79 10.95
N LEU A 18 4.70 -2.09 11.16
CA LEU A 18 5.97 -2.59 11.67
C LEU A 18 6.17 -2.04 13.07
N VAL A 19 6.46 -2.94 14.00
CA VAL A 19 6.93 -2.58 15.34
C VAL A 19 8.29 -3.23 15.53
N LEU A 20 9.32 -2.38 15.52
CA LEU A 20 10.71 -2.74 15.77
C LEU A 20 11.07 -2.31 17.19
N VAL A 21 11.62 -3.23 17.97
CA VAL A 21 12.14 -2.98 19.32
C VAL A 21 13.61 -3.36 19.33
N ALA A 22 14.47 -2.38 19.61
CA ALA A 22 15.90 -2.53 19.73
C ALA A 22 16.30 -3.08 21.11
N PRO A 23 17.56 -3.54 21.28
CA PRO A 23 18.04 -4.11 22.53
C PRO A 23 18.01 -3.16 23.72
N ASP A 24 18.22 -1.86 23.46
CA ASP A 24 18.24 -0.77 24.42
C ASP A 24 17.70 0.53 23.78
N VAL A 25 17.45 1.54 24.62
CA VAL A 25 16.79 2.80 24.25
C VAL A 25 17.64 3.73 23.40
N ASP A 26 18.96 3.62 23.52
CA ASP A 26 19.94 4.49 22.85
C ASP A 26 20.36 3.98 21.46
N TRP A 27 19.85 2.82 21.06
CA TRP A 27 20.16 2.24 19.75
C TRP A 27 19.52 3.02 18.62
N GLU A 28 20.19 3.04 17.48
CA GLU A 28 19.78 3.76 16.28
C GLU A 28 19.37 2.81 15.16
N LEU A 29 18.34 3.18 14.39
CA LEU A 29 18.00 2.48 13.16
C LEU A 29 18.98 2.89 12.06
N VAL A 30 19.72 1.93 11.51
CA VAL A 30 20.64 2.15 10.39
C VAL A 30 19.92 1.93 9.07
N GLN A 31 19.15 0.84 8.98
CA GLN A 31 18.55 0.43 7.72
C GLN A 31 17.25 -0.32 7.96
N LEU A 32 16.25 -0.05 7.11
CA LEU A 32 15.01 -0.83 7.04
C LEU A 32 14.73 -1.15 5.57
N VAL A 33 14.70 -2.44 5.23
CA VAL A 33 14.48 -2.94 3.87
C VAL A 33 13.22 -3.78 3.82
N ARG A 34 12.40 -3.54 2.80
CA ARG A 34 11.30 -4.41 2.38
C ARG A 34 11.74 -5.27 1.20
N THR A 35 11.42 -6.54 1.22
CA THR A 35 11.54 -7.46 0.08
C THR A 35 10.17 -8.05 -0.20
N ASP A 36 9.69 -7.87 -1.41
CA ASP A 36 8.39 -8.36 -1.86
C ASP A 36 8.46 -8.86 -3.32
N ALA A 37 7.31 -9.15 -3.94
CA ALA A 37 7.23 -9.61 -5.33
C ALA A 37 7.83 -8.61 -6.35
N ASN A 38 7.97 -7.33 -6.00
CA ASN A 38 8.58 -6.28 -6.81
C ASN A 38 10.08 -6.08 -6.51
N GLY A 39 10.69 -6.95 -5.69
CA GLY A 39 12.10 -6.93 -5.31
C GLY A 39 12.35 -6.27 -3.95
N SER A 40 13.62 -5.95 -3.69
CA SER A 40 14.05 -5.35 -2.42
C SER A 40 14.21 -3.83 -2.54
N ARG A 41 13.65 -3.07 -1.60
CA ARG A 41 13.75 -1.60 -1.54
C ARG A 41 13.88 -1.13 -0.09
N ALA A 42 14.60 -0.02 0.10
CA ALA A 42 14.60 0.66 1.39
C ALA A 42 13.20 1.21 1.69
N VAL A 43 12.74 1.03 2.93
CA VAL A 43 11.47 1.59 3.39
C VAL A 43 11.61 3.09 3.55
N ARG A 44 10.63 3.85 3.07
CA ARG A 44 10.63 5.30 3.11
C ARG A 44 10.14 5.78 4.47
N LEU A 45 11.08 6.19 5.31
CA LEU A 45 10.78 6.86 6.57
C LEU A 45 10.73 8.38 6.37
N LEU A 46 9.85 9.05 7.11
CA LEU A 46 9.86 10.51 7.17
C LEU A 46 11.19 10.98 7.81
N ALA A 47 11.65 12.17 7.43
CA ALA A 47 12.83 12.75 8.08
C ALA A 47 12.60 12.86 9.59
N GLY A 48 13.51 12.30 10.39
CA GLY A 48 13.39 12.24 11.85
C GLY A 48 12.52 11.10 12.39
N ALA A 49 11.88 10.28 11.53
CA ALA A 49 11.25 9.03 11.94
C ALA A 49 12.34 7.96 12.13
N GLY A 50 12.75 7.75 13.37
CA GLY A 50 13.68 6.72 13.80
C GLY A 50 13.18 6.02 15.05
N LEU A 51 14.08 5.30 15.73
CA LEU A 51 13.77 4.74 17.04
C LEU A 51 13.51 5.89 18.04
N THR A 52 12.43 5.77 18.80
CA THR A 52 12.11 6.64 19.93
C THR A 52 12.06 5.77 21.18
N GLY A 53 13.01 5.95 22.10
CA GLY A 53 13.15 5.07 23.27
C GLY A 53 13.34 3.61 22.87
N GLY A 54 14.20 3.35 21.88
CA GLY A 54 14.47 2.00 21.38
C GLY A 54 13.34 1.34 20.57
N THR A 55 12.25 2.07 20.26
CA THR A 55 11.11 1.51 19.50
C THR A 55 10.79 2.34 18.26
N LEU A 56 10.53 1.68 17.14
CA LEU A 56 9.96 2.28 15.93
C LEU A 56 8.60 1.64 15.67
N ILE A 57 7.58 2.48 15.51
CA ILE A 57 6.27 2.08 14.99
C ILE A 57 6.10 2.79 13.65
N HIS A 58 6.01 2.02 12.58
CA HIS A 58 5.87 2.56 11.22
C HIS A 58 4.78 1.82 10.46
N THR A 59 4.04 2.53 9.63
CA THR A 59 3.05 1.93 8.72
C THR A 59 3.55 2.08 7.30
N ASP A 60 3.87 0.96 6.66
CA ASP A 60 4.31 0.92 5.27
C ASP A 60 3.11 0.64 4.35
N ALA A 61 2.65 1.69 3.67
CA ALA A 61 1.57 1.66 2.68
C ALA A 61 2.05 1.29 1.26
N GLU A 62 3.35 1.03 1.06
CA GLU A 62 3.91 0.61 -0.22
C GLU A 62 4.10 -0.91 -0.33
N THR A 63 3.58 -1.68 0.64
CA THR A 63 3.70 -3.14 0.65
C THR A 63 3.06 -3.79 -0.58
N ALA A 64 3.60 -4.94 -1.01
CA ALA A 64 2.97 -5.70 -2.09
C ALA A 64 1.56 -6.15 -1.69
N LEU A 65 0.64 -6.14 -2.65
CA LEU A 65 -0.75 -6.52 -2.41
C LEU A 65 -0.96 -8.05 -2.35
N THR A 66 0.10 -8.84 -2.55
CA THR A 66 0.05 -10.30 -2.62
C THR A 66 1.43 -10.90 -2.39
N GLY A 67 1.45 -12.18 -2.01
CA GLY A 67 2.66 -12.97 -1.81
C GLY A 67 3.36 -12.70 -0.47
N PRO A 68 4.51 -13.36 -0.25
CA PRO A 68 5.32 -13.13 0.93
C PRO A 68 5.98 -11.75 0.88
N VAL A 69 5.82 -10.98 1.96
CA VAL A 69 6.54 -9.73 2.21
C VAL A 69 7.44 -9.93 3.40
N THR A 70 8.71 -9.58 3.25
CA THR A 70 9.74 -9.70 4.29
C THR A 70 10.35 -8.34 4.58
N TYR A 71 10.53 -8.03 5.85
CA TYR A 71 11.28 -6.85 6.29
C TYR A 71 12.53 -7.26 7.05
N SER A 72 13.59 -6.48 6.86
CA SER A 72 14.85 -6.59 7.58
C SER A 72 15.21 -5.22 8.14
N ALA A 73 15.38 -5.14 9.45
CA ALA A 73 15.80 -3.94 10.16
C ALA A 73 17.17 -4.17 10.79
N THR A 74 18.13 -3.30 10.47
CA THR A 74 19.45 -3.28 11.09
C THR A 74 19.54 -2.08 12.01
N VAL A 75 19.84 -2.35 13.28
CA VAL A 75 20.02 -1.36 14.33
C VAL A 75 21.47 -1.37 14.81
N ARG A 76 21.93 -0.27 15.39
CA ARG A 76 23.30 -0.09 15.86
C ARG A 76 23.34 0.54 17.24
N ASP A 77 24.23 0.06 18.09
CA ASP A 77 24.61 0.71 19.33
C ASP A 77 25.64 1.83 19.04
N PRO A 78 25.35 3.11 19.31
CA PRO A 78 26.31 4.19 19.09
C PRO A 78 27.49 4.20 20.07
N GLY A 79 27.42 3.45 21.18
CA GLY A 79 28.47 3.37 22.19
C GLY A 79 29.64 2.47 21.81
N ASP A 80 29.37 1.39 21.08
CA ASP A 80 30.38 0.39 20.67
C ASP A 80 30.34 -0.01 19.18
N ASP A 81 29.48 0.63 18.38
CA ASP A 81 29.24 0.36 16.95
C ASP A 81 28.78 -1.08 16.64
N SER A 82 28.35 -1.85 17.64
CA SER A 82 27.76 -3.17 17.42
C SER A 82 26.43 -3.06 16.66
N THR A 83 26.10 -4.08 15.87
CA THR A 83 24.87 -4.09 15.06
C THR A 83 24.08 -5.37 15.30
N GLU A 84 22.76 -5.23 15.26
CA GLU A 84 21.84 -6.35 15.25
C GLU A 84 20.86 -6.22 14.09
N THR A 85 20.43 -7.36 13.55
CA THR A 85 19.43 -7.39 12.49
C THR A 85 18.26 -8.27 12.90
N ALA A 86 17.06 -7.72 12.79
CA ALA A 86 15.80 -8.45 12.97
C ALA A 86 15.10 -8.58 11.62
N THR A 87 14.57 -9.78 11.36
CA THR A 87 13.77 -10.06 10.17
C THR A 87 12.39 -10.55 10.57
N ALA A 88 11.40 -10.19 9.77
CA ALA A 88 10.04 -10.68 9.92
C ALA A 88 9.40 -10.82 8.54
N SER A 89 8.55 -11.82 8.38
CA SER A 89 7.85 -12.08 7.12
C SER A 89 6.38 -12.38 7.38
N VAL A 90 5.53 -11.96 6.45
CA VAL A 90 4.11 -12.26 6.44
C VAL A 90 3.66 -12.50 5.01
N ASP A 91 2.83 -13.50 4.78
CA ASP A 91 2.16 -13.69 3.50
C ASP A 91 0.90 -12.83 3.48
N VAL A 92 0.84 -11.89 2.53
CA VAL A 92 -0.29 -10.96 2.38
C VAL A 92 -1.19 -11.33 1.20
N SER A 93 -1.02 -12.53 0.64
CA SER A 93 -1.89 -13.09 -0.41
C SER A 93 -3.36 -13.07 0.03
N GLY A 94 -4.17 -12.26 -0.64
CA GLY A 94 -5.59 -12.12 -0.34
C GLY A 94 -5.92 -11.27 0.91
N VAL A 95 -4.92 -10.80 1.65
CA VAL A 95 -5.11 -9.99 2.86
C VAL A 95 -5.56 -8.57 2.53
N PHE A 96 -5.01 -8.01 1.46
CA PHE A 96 -5.36 -6.66 0.96
C PHE A 96 -6.28 -6.69 -0.26
N ALA A 97 -6.84 -7.85 -0.60
CA ALA A 97 -7.67 -8.03 -1.79
C ALA A 97 -9.06 -7.39 -1.59
N ARG A 98 -9.13 -6.07 -1.80
CA ARG A 98 -10.35 -5.28 -1.76
C ARG A 98 -10.64 -4.66 -3.11
N THR A 99 -11.89 -4.66 -3.51
CA THR A 99 -12.31 -3.92 -4.70
C THR A 99 -12.84 -2.58 -4.23
N VAL A 100 -12.16 -1.48 -4.53
CA VAL A 100 -12.60 -0.14 -4.12
C VAL A 100 -12.86 0.72 -5.35
N VAL A 101 -13.94 1.49 -5.29
CA VAL A 101 -14.32 2.46 -6.31
C VAL A 101 -14.35 3.85 -5.69
N GLY A 102 -13.63 4.81 -6.27
CA GLY A 102 -13.55 6.15 -5.71
C GLY A 102 -13.31 7.24 -6.77
N SER A 103 -13.53 8.48 -6.35
CA SER A 103 -13.21 9.66 -7.16
C SER A 103 -11.71 9.92 -7.14
N VAL A 104 -11.08 10.00 -8.32
CA VAL A 104 -9.64 10.29 -8.42
C VAL A 104 -9.29 11.69 -7.90
N VAL A 105 -10.24 12.63 -7.98
CA VAL A 105 -10.04 14.03 -7.55
C VAL A 105 -10.24 14.18 -6.05
N ILE A 106 -10.99 13.28 -5.42
CA ILE A 106 -11.28 13.29 -3.98
C ILE A 106 -11.06 11.87 -3.43
N PRO A 107 -9.81 11.44 -3.20
CA PRO A 107 -9.50 10.06 -2.81
C PRO A 107 -10.14 9.60 -1.50
N ALA A 108 -10.46 10.55 -0.60
CA ALA A 108 -11.21 10.28 0.62
C ALA A 108 -12.67 9.84 0.38
N GLN A 109 -13.19 10.04 -0.82
CA GLN A 109 -14.49 9.54 -1.25
C GLN A 109 -14.30 8.27 -2.08
N SER A 110 -14.21 7.17 -1.35
CA SER A 110 -14.13 5.83 -1.91
C SER A 110 -15.16 4.93 -1.22
N VAL A 111 -15.62 3.92 -1.96
CA VAL A 111 -16.58 2.92 -1.49
C VAL A 111 -15.99 1.56 -1.80
N GLU A 112 -15.89 0.73 -0.76
CA GLU A 112 -15.54 -0.67 -0.90
C GLU A 112 -16.70 -1.42 -1.56
N LEU A 113 -16.38 -2.14 -2.62
CA LEU A 113 -17.29 -3.05 -3.30
C LEU A 113 -17.12 -4.44 -2.69
N ASP A 114 -18.25 -5.05 -2.39
CA ASP A 114 -18.30 -6.49 -2.19
C ASP A 114 -17.83 -7.17 -3.48
N PRO A 115 -16.95 -8.18 -3.41
CA PRO A 115 -16.54 -8.94 -4.58
C PRO A 115 -17.74 -9.75 -5.10
N LEU A 116 -18.51 -9.16 -6.00
CA LEU A 116 -19.30 -9.92 -6.94
C LEU A 116 -18.42 -10.25 -8.14
N GLY A 117 -18.32 -11.55 -8.43
CA GLY A 117 -17.59 -12.03 -9.60
C GLY A 117 -17.99 -11.26 -10.86
N TRP A 118 -16.97 -10.89 -11.64
CA TRP A 118 -17.06 -10.36 -13.01
C TRP A 118 -17.41 -8.86 -13.14
N VAL A 119 -16.39 -8.01 -12.94
CA VAL A 119 -16.36 -6.66 -13.52
C VAL A 119 -15.88 -6.77 -14.97
N GLN A 120 -16.78 -6.69 -15.94
CA GLN A 120 -16.40 -6.57 -17.35
C GLN A 120 -16.15 -5.10 -17.69
N TYR A 121 -14.88 -4.74 -17.86
CA TYR A 121 -14.49 -3.48 -18.49
C TYR A 121 -14.28 -3.70 -19.99
N SER A 122 -14.93 -2.88 -20.83
CA SER A 122 -14.64 -2.86 -22.27
C SER A 122 -14.37 -1.43 -22.73
N ALA A 123 -13.28 -1.25 -23.48
CA ALA A 123 -12.92 0.02 -24.12
C ALA A 123 -12.56 -0.25 -25.59
N ARG A 124 -13.09 0.56 -26.51
CA ARG A 124 -12.96 0.35 -27.96
C ARG A 124 -11.73 1.04 -28.58
N ARG A 125 -10.73 1.46 -27.81
CA ARG A 125 -9.51 2.10 -28.32
C ARG A 125 -8.26 1.51 -27.68
N SER A 126 -7.26 1.19 -28.50
CA SER A 126 -5.91 0.87 -28.04
C SER A 126 -5.32 2.06 -27.31
N THR A 127 -4.78 1.80 -26.12
CA THR A 127 -3.99 2.77 -25.37
C THR A 127 -2.69 2.99 -26.12
N SER A 128 -2.44 4.21 -26.61
CA SER A 128 -1.12 4.62 -27.04
C SER A 128 -0.21 4.59 -25.81
N GLY A 129 0.55 3.51 -25.69
CA GLY A 129 1.49 3.28 -24.60
C GLY A 129 2.51 4.40 -24.55
N THR A 130 2.36 5.28 -23.56
CA THR A 130 3.54 5.82 -22.91
C THR A 130 4.08 4.67 -22.07
N VAL A 131 5.29 4.21 -22.40
CA VAL A 131 6.04 3.25 -21.58
C VAL A 131 6.35 3.96 -20.26
N THR A 132 5.39 3.95 -19.34
CA THR A 132 5.69 4.09 -17.92
C THR A 132 6.19 2.74 -17.46
N ASP A 133 7.40 2.74 -16.89
CA ASP A 133 7.94 1.57 -16.20
C ASP A 133 6.93 1.15 -15.13
N VAL A 134 6.28 0.02 -15.39
CA VAL A 134 5.23 -0.53 -14.53
C VAL A 134 5.95 -1.07 -13.31
N ILE A 135 5.99 -0.30 -12.23
CA ILE A 135 6.20 -0.85 -10.90
C ILE A 135 5.10 -1.91 -10.75
N GLY A 136 5.45 -3.19 -10.66
CA GLY A 136 4.62 -4.39 -10.87
C GLY A 136 3.32 -4.51 -10.07
N ARG A 137 2.43 -3.53 -10.21
CA ARG A 137 1.13 -3.40 -9.56
C ARG A 137 0.06 -3.60 -10.62
N ALA A 138 -0.91 -4.46 -10.32
CA ALA A 138 -2.02 -4.76 -11.22
C ALA A 138 -3.06 -3.63 -11.34
N ASP A 139 -2.87 -2.51 -10.62
CA ASP A 139 -3.83 -1.42 -10.58
C ASP A 139 -3.54 -0.37 -11.67
N PRO A 140 -4.54 0.00 -12.50
CA PRO A 140 -4.37 1.05 -13.49
C PRO A 140 -4.26 2.42 -12.81
N VAL A 141 -3.07 3.03 -12.86
CA VAL A 141 -2.86 4.42 -12.46
C VAL A 141 -3.15 5.35 -13.63
N VAL A 142 -3.99 6.37 -13.41
CA VAL A 142 -4.30 7.42 -14.37
C VAL A 142 -3.64 8.73 -13.92
N SER A 143 -2.82 9.35 -14.80
CA SER A 143 -2.03 10.55 -14.50
C SER A 143 -2.75 11.87 -14.85
N ILE A 144 -2.38 12.94 -14.14
CA ILE A 144 -2.89 14.30 -14.34
C ILE A 144 -1.93 15.10 -15.24
N GLY A 145 -2.20 15.02 -16.55
CA GLY A 145 -2.00 16.07 -17.54
C GLY A 145 -3.34 16.30 -18.26
N VAL A 146 -3.45 17.21 -19.25
CA VAL A 146 -4.74 17.48 -19.92
C VAL A 146 -5.34 16.20 -20.51
N GLN A 147 -6.26 15.60 -19.77
CA GLN A 147 -7.01 14.44 -20.20
C GLN A 147 -8.10 14.94 -21.14
N ARG A 148 -7.82 14.86 -22.44
CA ARG A 148 -8.86 14.98 -23.47
C ARG A 148 -10.00 14.02 -23.09
N THR A 149 -11.22 14.55 -22.99
CA THR A 149 -12.45 13.83 -22.59
C THR A 149 -12.52 12.45 -23.25
N ARG A 150 -12.28 11.42 -22.44
CA ARG A 150 -12.40 10.02 -22.85
C ARG A 150 -13.86 9.62 -22.67
N ARG A 151 -14.63 9.50 -23.76
CA ARG A 151 -15.95 8.86 -23.71
C ARG A 151 -15.75 7.35 -23.59
N GLY A 152 -15.96 6.82 -22.39
CA GLY A 152 -15.99 5.39 -22.08
C GLY A 152 -17.22 5.07 -21.23
N ARG A 153 -17.66 3.82 -21.23
CA ARG A 153 -18.74 3.33 -20.36
C ARG A 153 -18.14 2.30 -19.40
N LEU A 154 -18.20 2.58 -18.11
CA LEU A 154 -17.92 1.62 -17.04
C LEU A 154 -19.26 1.12 -16.50
N THR A 155 -19.43 -0.20 -16.42
CA THR A 155 -20.61 -0.82 -15.81
C THR A 155 -20.16 -1.53 -14.54
N ILE A 156 -20.73 -1.16 -13.40
CA ILE A 156 -20.44 -1.75 -12.09
C ILE A 156 -21.68 -2.50 -11.64
N TRP A 157 -21.55 -3.80 -11.41
CA TRP A 157 -22.61 -4.62 -10.84
C TRP A 157 -22.49 -4.58 -9.32
N CYS A 158 -23.50 -4.02 -8.65
CA CYS A 158 -23.56 -3.94 -7.19
C CYS A 158 -24.45 -5.06 -6.64
N ARG A 159 -24.14 -5.54 -5.44
CA ARG A 159 -24.85 -6.66 -4.80
C ARG A 159 -26.28 -6.33 -4.47
N ASP A 160 -26.49 -5.11 -4.02
CA ASP A 160 -27.79 -4.61 -3.64
C ASP A 160 -27.95 -3.13 -4.02
N TYR A 161 -29.16 -2.64 -3.83
CA TYR A 161 -29.51 -1.26 -4.11
C TYR A 161 -28.75 -0.27 -3.20
N ALA A 162 -28.44 -0.64 -1.96
CA ALA A 162 -27.74 0.23 -1.03
C ALA A 162 -26.30 0.49 -1.50
N GLN A 163 -25.59 -0.56 -1.94
CA GLN A 163 -24.26 -0.45 -2.51
C GLN A 163 -24.26 0.32 -3.84
N ALA A 164 -25.29 0.12 -4.69
CA ALA A 164 -25.46 0.91 -5.91
C ALA A 164 -25.58 2.41 -5.61
N ARG A 165 -26.34 2.79 -4.57
CA ARG A 165 -26.48 4.18 -4.13
C ARG A 165 -25.19 4.76 -3.54
N ALA A 166 -24.40 3.95 -2.83
CA ALA A 166 -23.10 4.36 -2.32
C ALA A 166 -22.11 4.67 -3.47
N VAL A 167 -22.06 3.81 -4.50
CA VAL A 167 -21.23 4.03 -5.70
C VAL A 167 -21.68 5.27 -6.47
N GLU A 168 -22.98 5.47 -6.63
CA GLU A 168 -23.54 6.68 -7.26
C GLU A 168 -23.13 7.94 -6.49
N ALA A 169 -23.24 7.93 -5.16
CA ALA A 169 -22.83 9.05 -4.32
C ALA A 169 -21.33 9.36 -4.45
N ALA A 170 -20.47 8.34 -4.49
CA ALA A 170 -19.01 8.54 -4.62
C ALA A 170 -18.61 9.23 -5.94
N TYR A 171 -19.34 8.97 -7.04
CA TYR A 171 -19.08 9.61 -8.33
C TYR A 171 -19.89 10.90 -8.58
N GLY A 172 -21.03 11.06 -7.92
CA GLY A 172 -21.91 12.21 -8.09
C GLY A 172 -21.33 13.53 -7.56
N VAL A 173 -20.36 13.47 -6.64
CA VAL A 173 -19.79 14.66 -5.96
C VAL A 173 -18.87 15.50 -6.88
N GLY A 174 -18.43 14.96 -8.02
CA GLY A 174 -17.60 15.69 -8.99
C GLY A 174 -18.35 16.39 -10.13
N TRP A 175 -19.69 16.32 -10.15
CA TRP A 175 -20.54 16.92 -11.18
C TRP A 175 -21.27 18.14 -10.60
N SER A 176 -20.57 19.27 -10.52
CA SER A 176 -21.16 20.60 -10.36
C SER A 176 -20.61 21.54 -11.42
#